data_AF-A0A1J5KY45-F1
#
_entry.id   AF-A0A1J5KY45-F1
#
_cell.length_a   1.000
_cell.length_b   1.000
_cell.length_c   1.000
_cell.angle_alpha   90.00
_cell.angle_beta   90.00
_cell.angle_gamma   90.00
#
_symmetry.space_group_name_H-M   'P 1'
#
loop_
_entity.id
_entity.type
_entity.pdbx_description
1 polymer ?
#
loop_
_entity_poly.entity_id
_entity_poly.type
_entity_poly.pdbx_seq_one_letter_code
_entity_poly.pdbx_strand_id
1 'polypeptide(L)' 'MAAMKQTVDVEGAIQSGDLTPIFTWLSDNIWSKGSLLSTNVLVKQATGDTLNAQFFQDHLKARYL' A
#
# COMPACT_ATOMS: atom_id res chain seq x y z
N MET A 1 0.72 1.77 -4.41
CA MET A 1 1.60 2.40 -3.39
C MET A 1 1.23 3.85 -3.06
N ALA A 2 0.27 4.49 -3.74
CA ALA A 2 -0.07 5.89 -3.50
C ALA A 2 -0.49 6.17 -2.04
N ALA A 3 -1.40 5.37 -1.47
CA ALA A 3 -1.93 5.61 -0.14
C ALA A 3 -0.87 5.51 0.99
N MET A 4 -0.07 4.44 1.03
CA MET A 4 0.97 4.27 2.05
C MET A 4 2.02 5.39 1.98
N LYS A 5 2.42 5.82 0.77
CA LYS A 5 3.38 6.91 0.58
C LYS A 5 2.90 8.27 1.10
N GLN A 6 1.61 8.44 1.39
CA GLN A 6 1.09 9.69 1.98
C GLN A 6 1.38 9.79 3.48
N THR A 7 1.56 8.66 4.17
CA THR A 7 1.71 8.62 5.63
C THR A 7 3.02 7.99 6.09
N VAL A 8 3.72 7.27 5.21
CA VAL A 8 4.97 6.57 5.49
C VAL A 8 6.03 7.01 4.48
N ASP A 9 7.22 7.36 4.97
CA ASP A 9 8.40 7.52 4.11
C ASP A 9 8.93 6.15 3.70
N VAL A 10 8.36 5.63 2.61
CA VAL A 10 8.69 4.30 2.09
C VAL A 10 10.14 4.26 1.57
N GLU A 11 10.65 5.35 1.00
CA GLU A 11 11.99 5.37 0.42
C GLU A 11 13.04 5.43 1.51
N GLY A 12 12.84 6.26 2.54
CA GLY A 12 13.70 6.28 3.73
C GLY A 12 13.74 4.96 4.47
N ALA A 13 12.59 4.30 4.66
CA ALA A 13 12.51 2.98 5.30
C ALA A 13 13.27 1.89 4.50
N ILE A 14 13.18 1.91 3.17
CA ILE A 14 13.92 0.97 2.33
C ILE A 14 15.42 1.25 2.38
N GLN A 15 15.84 2.53 2.29
CA GLN A 15 17.25 2.90 2.30
C GLN A 15 17.93 2.61 3.64
N SER A 16 17.22 2.79 4.75
CA SER A 16 17.75 2.50 6.09
C SER A 16 17.78 1.00 6.41
N GLY A 17 16.99 0.19 5.70
CA GLY A 17 16.77 -1.22 6.00
C GLY A 17 15.77 -1.47 7.14
N ASP A 18 15.29 -0.42 7.81
CA ASP A 18 14.24 -0.54 8.82
C ASP A 18 12.85 -0.45 8.15
N LEU A 19 12.28 -1.62 7.89
CA LEU A 19 10.96 -1.77 7.27
C LEU A 19 9.80 -1.70 8.28
N THR A 20 10.09 -1.48 9.57
CA THR A 20 9.06 -1.41 10.63
C THR A 20 7.92 -0.46 10.27
N PRO A 21 8.16 0.76 9.75
CA PRO A 21 7.07 1.69 9.39
C PRO A 21 6.12 1.13 8.32
N ILE A 22 6.66 0.36 7.36
CA ILE A 22 5.87 -0.28 6.29
C ILE A 22 5.01 -1.39 6.87
N PHE A 23 5.58 -2.23 7.74
CA PHE A 23 4.86 -3.33 8.37
C PHE A 23 3.79 -2.86 9.35
N THR A 24 4.05 -1.80 10.11
CA THR A 24 3.05 -1.17 10.98
C THR A 24 1.86 -0.70 10.15
N TRP A 25 2.11 0.02 9.06
CA TRP A 25 1.03 0.47 8.18
C TRP A 25 0.21 -0.69 7.61
N LEU A 26 0.87 -1.76 7.14
CA LEU A 26 0.19 -2.94 6.61
C LEU A 26 -0.61 -3.69 7.69
N SER A 27 -0.09 -3.78 8.91
CA SER A 27 -0.80 -4.36 10.05
C SER A 27 -2.12 -3.63 10.31
N ASP A 28 -2.05 -2.30 10.43
CA ASP A 28 -3.18 -1.49 10.86
C ASP A 28 -4.27 -1.38 9.79
N ASN A 29 -3.86 -1.31 8.51
CA ASN A 29 -4.77 -1.05 7.40
C ASN A 29 -5.24 -2.31 6.68
N ILE A 30 -4.45 -3.40 6.69
CA ILE A 30 -4.73 -4.61 5.89
C ILE A 30 -4.82 -5.86 6.77
N TRP A 31 -3.72 -6.26 7.41
CA TRP A 31 -3.62 -7.59 8.03
C TRP A 31 -4.55 -7.77 9.23
N SER A 32 -4.70 -6.73 10.05
CA SER A 32 -5.60 -6.74 11.21
C SER A 32 -7.08 -6.98 10.86
N LYS A 33 -7.48 -6.78 9.59
CA LYS A 33 -8.87 -6.98 9.14
C LYS A 33 -9.18 -8.43 8.79
N GLY A 34 -8.16 -9.27 8.55
CA GLY A 34 -8.34 -10.69 8.24
C GLY A 34 -9.40 -10.94 7.17
N SER A 35 -10.31 -11.89 7.42
CA SER A 35 -11.45 -12.21 6.55
C SER A 35 -12.74 -11.45 6.88
N LEU A 36 -12.67 -10.37 7.66
CA LEU A 36 -13.85 -9.61 8.07
C LEU A 36 -14.48 -8.82 6.91
N LEU A 37 -13.67 -8.46 5.91
CA LEU A 37 -14.07 -7.60 4.80
C LEU A 37 -13.85 -8.31 3.47
N SER A 38 -14.75 -8.05 2.50
CA SER A 38 -14.48 -8.43 1.12
C SER A 38 -13.29 -7.61 0.58
N THR A 39 -12.59 -8.15 -0.41
CA THR A 39 -11.39 -7.51 -0.97
C THR A 39 -11.63 -6.07 -1.42
N ASN A 40 -12.75 -5.80 -2.10
CA ASN A 40 -13.06 -4.44 -2.55
C ASN A 40 -13.31 -3.47 -1.39
N VAL A 41 -13.95 -3.91 -0.31
CA VAL A 41 -14.20 -3.08 0.87
C VAL A 41 -12.89 -2.82 1.61
N LEU A 42 -12.07 -3.86 1.80
CA LEU A 42 -10.76 -3.75 2.45
C LEU A 42 -9.84 -2.79 1.71
N VAL A 43 -9.69 -2.97 0.39
CA VAL A 43 -8.82 -2.12 -0.44
C VAL A 43 -9.33 -0.68 -0.42
N LYS A 44 -10.64 -0.45 -0.60
CA LYS A 44 -11.20 0.90 -0.57
C LYS A 44 -11.03 1.61 0.77
N GLN A 45 -11.16 0.90 1.89
CA GLN A 45 -10.91 1.49 3.21
C GLN A 45 -9.44 1.87 3.40
N ALA A 46 -8.50 1.03 2.94
CA ALA A 46 -7.08 1.26 3.12
C ALA A 46 -6.47 2.26 2.12
N THR A 47 -7.03 2.38 0.91
CA THR A 47 -6.43 3.17 -0.19
C THR A 47 -7.32 4.27 -0.74
N GLY A 48 -8.59 4.33 -0.35
CA GLY A 48 -9.58 5.26 -0.89
C GLY A 48 -10.20 4.83 -2.24
N ASP A 49 -9.68 3.77 -2.88
CA ASP A 49 -10.12 3.32 -4.20
C ASP A 49 -10.31 1.79 -4.25
N THR A 50 -11.07 1.31 -5.23
CA THR A 50 -11.26 -0.12 -5.48
C THR A 50 -10.07 -0.73 -6.21
N LEU A 51 -10.00 -2.06 -6.20
CA LEU A 51 -8.97 -2.79 -6.93
C LEU A 51 -9.04 -2.47 -8.44
N ASN A 52 -7.98 -1.86 -8.97
CA ASN A 52 -7.86 -1.53 -10.38
C ASN A 52 -6.41 -1.69 -10.89
N ALA A 53 -6.26 -1.87 -12.20
CA ALA A 53 -4.96 -2.13 -12.83
C ALA A 53 -4.12 -0.86 -13.08
N GLN A 54 -4.69 0.34 -12.91
CA GLN A 54 -4.03 1.60 -13.28
C GLN A 54 -2.73 1.79 -12.51
N PHE A 55 -2.75 1.59 -11.20
CA PHE A 55 -1.56 1.73 -10.35
C PHE A 55 -0.42 0.79 -10.72
N PHE A 56 -0.74 -0.41 -11.21
CA PHE A 56 0.27 -1.36 -11.67
C PHE A 56 0.88 -0.91 -13.01
N GLN A 57 0.05 -0.46 -13.94
CA GLN A 57 0.53 0.09 -15.21
C GLN A 57 1.42 1.32 -15.00
N ASP A 58 1.01 2.23 -14.13
CA ASP A 58 1.79 3.44 -13.82
C ASP A 58 3.14 3.10 -13.19
N HIS A 59 3.18 2.09 -12.31
CA HIS A 59 4.45 1.59 -11.75
C HIS A 59 5.38 1.06 -12.83
N LEU A 60 4.86 0.26 -13.77
CA LEU A 60 5.66 -0.30 -14.86
C LEU A 60 6.20 0.81 -15.76
N LYS A 61 5.36 1.77 -16.14
CA LYS A 61 5.79 2.92 -16.94
C LYS A 61 6.89 3.70 -16.23
N ALA A 62 6.68 4.10 -14.98
CA ALA A 62 7.67 4.86 -14.22
C ALA A 62 9.00 4.13 -14.01
N ARG A 63 9.00 2.79 -14.03
CA ARG A 63 10.20 1.97 -13.81
C ARG A 63 10.95 1.62 -15.09
N TYR A 64 10.25 1.49 -16.22
CA TYR A 64 10.80 0.86 -17.43
C TYR A 64 10.67 1.71 -18.71
N LEU A 65 9.92 2.81 -18.70
CA LEU A 65 9.75 3.73 -19.84
C LEU A 65 10.24 5.13 -19.47
#